data_AF-A0A8J4QQ65-F1
#
_entry.id   AF-A0A8J4QQ65-F1
#
_cell.length_a   1.000
_cell.length_b   1.000
_cell.length_c   1.000
_cell.angle_alpha   90.00
_cell.angle_beta   90.00
_cell.angle_gamma   90.00
#
_symmetry.space_group_name_H-M   'P 1'
#
loop_
_entity.id
_entity.type
_entity.pdbx_description
1 polymer ?
#
loop_
_entity_poly.entity_id
_entity_poly.type
_entity_poly.pdbx_seq_one_letter_code
_entity_poly.pdbx_strand_id
1 'polypeptide(L)'
;MDCHYSKEDERPWVIGCSNSGTIGYFPVNYNGVGVIGCPEAVLAGGHTGIVRIVLPMASMQQGGLAQNQGIFGWTGAEDGCLCCWLSDDSPQIDRSWISTALIMRSPGTRKKNRHNPY
;
A
#
# COMPACT_ATOMS: atom_id res chain seq x y z
N MET A 1 -5.23 7.17 6.10
CA MET A 1 -3.89 7.50 6.65
C MET A 1 -3.42 6.25 7.37
N ASP A 2 -2.19 5.83 7.10
CA ASP A 2 -1.53 4.68 7.73
C ASP A 2 -0.10 5.10 8.13
N CYS A 3 0.65 4.26 8.83
CA CYS A 3 2.06 4.51 9.16
C CYS A 3 2.92 3.26 9.03
N HIS A 4 4.21 3.48 8.77
CA HIS A 4 5.19 2.41 8.62
C HIS A 4 6.52 2.82 9.25
N TYR A 5 7.14 1.95 10.04
CA TYR A 5 8.50 2.19 10.52
C TYR A 5 9.52 1.57 9.56
N SER A 6 10.31 2.42 8.90
CA SER A 6 11.39 1.98 8.02
C SER A 6 12.59 1.60 8.88
N LYS A 7 13.05 0.35 8.76
CA LYS A 7 14.30 -0.10 9.40
C LYS A 7 15.53 0.47 8.70
N GLU A 8 15.44 0.75 7.42
CA GLU A 8 16.56 1.28 6.62
C GLU A 8 16.84 2.74 6.96
N ASP A 9 15.78 3.54 7.10
CA ASP A 9 15.89 4.97 7.42
C ASP A 9 15.88 5.27 8.92
N GLU A 10 15.75 4.23 9.75
CA GLU A 10 15.56 4.27 11.21
C GLU A 10 14.55 5.32 11.68
N ARG A 11 13.46 5.49 10.91
CA ARG A 11 12.44 6.50 11.19
C ARG A 11 11.03 6.04 10.80
N PRO A 12 9.99 6.56 11.48
CA PRO A 12 8.62 6.35 11.06
C PRO A 12 8.27 7.18 9.82
N TRP A 13 7.36 6.63 9.05
CA TRP A 13 6.77 7.23 7.86
C TRP A 13 5.25 7.27 8.02
N VAL A 14 4.65 8.38 7.64
CA VAL A 14 3.21 8.52 7.47
C VAL A 14 2.87 8.25 6.03
N ILE A 15 1.82 7.48 5.81
CA ILE A 15 1.27 7.18 4.50
C ILE A 15 -0.06 7.92 4.36
N GLY A 16 -0.06 8.91 3.48
CA GLY A 16 -1.23 9.68 3.08
C GLY A 16 -1.78 9.18 1.75
N CYS A 17 -3.09 9.32 1.55
CA CYS A 17 -3.73 9.02 0.26
C CYS A 17 -4.68 10.15 -0.09
N SER A 18 -4.70 10.54 -1.37
CA SER A 18 -5.64 11.52 -1.91
C SER A 18 -6.96 10.86 -2.31
N ASN A 19 -7.99 11.68 -2.55
CA ASN A 19 -9.29 11.18 -3.01
C ASN A 19 -9.24 10.60 -4.44
N SER A 20 -8.22 10.92 -5.22
CA SER A 20 -8.01 10.43 -6.58
C SER A 20 -7.15 9.16 -6.65
N GLY A 21 -6.74 8.60 -5.50
CA GLY A 21 -5.97 7.35 -5.47
C GLY A 21 -4.45 7.50 -5.43
N THR A 22 -3.92 8.73 -5.46
CA THR A 22 -2.48 8.99 -5.28
C THR A 22 -2.07 8.74 -3.83
N ILE A 23 -0.96 8.04 -3.61
CA ILE A 23 -0.41 7.70 -2.30
C ILE A 23 0.89 8.48 -2.09
N GLY A 24 1.11 9.02 -0.89
CA GLY A 24 2.32 9.75 -0.53
C GLY A 24 2.94 9.23 0.77
N TYR A 25 4.26 9.17 0.81
CA TYR A 25 5.06 8.78 1.97
C TYR A 25 5.75 10.02 2.53
N PHE A 26 5.48 10.30 3.80
CA PHE A 26 5.93 11.49 4.50
C PHE A 26 6.83 11.05 5.66
N PRO A 27 8.11 11.44 5.68
CA PRO A 27 9.01 11.10 6.79
C PRO A 27 8.54 11.81 8.05
N VAL A 28 8.60 11.10 9.17
CA VAL A 28 8.32 11.69 10.48
C VAL A 28 9.64 11.92 11.21
N ASN A 29 9.93 13.19 11.49
CA ASN A 29 11.02 13.55 12.38
C ASN A 29 10.49 13.63 13.80
N TYR A 30 10.78 12.59 14.60
CA TYR A 30 10.36 12.51 15.99
C TYR A 30 11.35 13.18 16.97
N ASN A 31 12.47 13.74 16.49
CA ASN A 31 13.39 14.50 17.33
C ASN A 31 12.74 15.85 17.71
N GLY A 32 12.43 16.03 18.99
CA GLY A 32 11.81 17.25 19.50
C GLY A 32 10.28 17.25 19.35
N VAL A 33 9.72 18.21 18.60
CA VAL A 33 8.26 18.47 18.57
C VAL A 33 7.46 17.49 17.70
N GLY A 34 8.12 16.55 17.00
CA GLY A 34 7.43 15.59 16.14
C GLY A 34 6.83 16.28 14.90
N VAL A 35 7.58 16.36 13.80
CA VAL A 35 7.15 17.03 12.57
C VAL A 35 7.03 16.02 11.44
N ILE A 36 5.92 16.11 10.70
CA ILE A 36 5.73 15.39 9.44
C ILE A 36 6.35 16.25 8.33
N GLY A 37 7.33 15.70 7.61
CA GLY A 37 8.00 16.38 6.50
C GLY A 37 7.17 16.41 5.21
N CYS A 38 7.76 16.98 4.16
CA CYS A 38 7.21 16.93 2.80
C CYS A 38 7.22 15.48 2.27
N PRO A 39 6.35 15.11 1.31
CA PRO A 39 6.34 13.76 0.76
C PRO A 39 7.65 13.49 0.02
N GLU A 40 8.37 12.43 0.39
CA GLU A 40 9.62 12.02 -0.27
C GLU A 40 9.38 10.95 -1.34
N ALA A 41 8.29 10.19 -1.26
CA ALA A 41 7.84 9.31 -2.32
C ALA A 41 6.35 9.50 -2.61
N VAL A 42 5.99 9.56 -3.89
CA VAL A 42 4.63 9.72 -4.37
C VAL A 42 4.35 8.63 -5.40
N LEU A 43 3.38 7.78 -5.11
CA LEU A 43 2.90 6.73 -6.00
C LEU A 43 1.61 7.23 -6.65
N ALA A 44 1.70 7.54 -7.93
CA ALA A 44 0.60 8.03 -8.75
C ALA A 44 0.19 6.96 -9.76
N GLY A 45 -1.06 7.03 -10.23
CA GLY A 45 -1.65 6.00 -11.09
C GLY A 45 -2.11 4.77 -10.29
N GLY A 46 -2.50 3.71 -10.98
CA GLY A 46 -3.03 2.48 -10.39
C GLY A 46 -4.47 2.57 -9.87
N HIS A 47 -4.79 3.63 -9.11
CA HIS A 47 -6.12 3.85 -8.54
C HIS A 47 -6.82 5.08 -9.12
N THR A 48 -8.15 5.01 -9.19
CA THR A 48 -9.05 6.12 -9.59
C THR A 48 -10.01 6.52 -8.46
N GLY A 49 -9.93 5.86 -7.31
CA GLY A 49 -10.77 6.12 -6.14
C GLY A 49 -9.98 6.17 -4.83
N ILE A 50 -10.70 6.36 -3.72
CA ILE A 50 -10.10 6.46 -2.39
C ILE A 50 -9.44 5.14 -2.00
N VAL A 51 -8.14 5.18 -1.68
CA VAL A 51 -7.42 4.04 -1.12
C VAL A 51 -7.91 3.77 0.30
N ARG A 52 -8.35 2.53 0.55
CA ARG A 52 -8.90 2.09 1.84
C ARG A 52 -7.95 1.20 2.62
N ILE A 53 -7.04 0.52 1.93
CA ILE A 53 -6.11 -0.43 2.52
C ILE A 53 -4.73 -0.16 1.95
N VAL A 54 -3.75 -0.04 2.84
CA VAL A 54 -2.32 -0.04 2.51
C VAL A 54 -1.69 -1.18 3.30
N LEU A 55 -0.85 -1.97 2.64
CA LEU A 55 -0.11 -3.05 3.26
C LEU A 55 1.37 -2.91 2.89
N PRO A 56 2.17 -2.24 3.74
CA PRO A 56 3.61 -2.11 3.54
C PRO A 56 4.26 -3.50 3.62
N MET A 57 5.13 -3.83 2.67
CA MET A 57 5.70 -5.18 2.57
C MET A 57 6.62 -5.54 3.75
N ALA A 58 7.20 -4.56 4.44
CA ALA A 58 8.00 -4.77 5.64
C ALA A 58 7.22 -5.49 6.77
N SER A 59 5.89 -5.40 6.80
CA SER A 59 5.04 -6.15 7.73
C SER A 59 4.96 -7.65 7.43
N MET A 60 5.34 -8.07 6.21
CA MET A 60 5.29 -9.46 5.73
C MET A 60 6.65 -10.18 5.81
N GLN A 61 7.67 -9.53 6.39
CA GLN A 61 9.03 -10.09 6.55
C GLN A 61 9.13 -11.31 7.48
N GLN A 62 8.03 -11.78 8.08
CA GLN A 62 7.98 -13.05 8.79
C GLN A 62 8.11 -14.29 7.87
N GLY A 63 8.17 -14.13 6.54
CA GLY A 63 8.22 -15.26 5.60
C GLY A 63 9.03 -15.00 4.32
N GLY A 64 10.35 -14.85 4.43
CA GLY A 64 11.39 -15.35 3.51
C GLY A 64 11.43 -14.97 2.00
N LEU A 65 10.38 -14.43 1.38
CA LEU A 65 10.31 -14.23 -0.08
C LEU A 65 10.57 -12.79 -0.55
N ALA A 66 10.70 -11.85 0.39
CA ALA A 66 10.58 -10.41 0.13
C ALA A 66 11.90 -9.65 -0.09
N GLN A 67 13.06 -10.22 0.25
CA GLN A 67 14.31 -9.45 0.33
C GLN A 67 14.97 -9.15 -1.02
N ASN A 68 14.44 -9.61 -2.15
CA ASN A 68 15.15 -9.59 -3.44
C ASN A 68 14.37 -8.97 -4.62
N GLN A 69 13.15 -8.43 -4.43
CA GLN A 69 12.28 -8.08 -5.57
C GLN A 69 11.67 -6.67 -5.55
N GLY A 70 12.17 -5.75 -4.72
CA GLY A 70 11.80 -4.34 -4.81
C GLY A 70 10.33 -4.03 -4.52
N ILE A 71 9.50 -4.93 -3.96
CA ILE A 71 8.08 -4.62 -3.73
C ILE A 71 7.90 -3.68 -2.52
N PHE A 72 7.42 -2.46 -2.76
CA PHE A 72 7.11 -1.47 -1.72
C PHE A 72 5.86 -1.83 -0.90
N GLY A 73 4.82 -2.34 -1.54
CA GLY A 73 3.59 -2.73 -0.84
C GLY A 73 2.39 -2.93 -1.75
N TRP A 74 1.26 -3.22 -1.12
CA TRP A 74 -0.04 -3.43 -1.77
C TRP A 74 -1.04 -2.38 -1.33
N THR A 75 -1.88 -1.91 -2.26
CA THR A 75 -2.96 -0.97 -1.95
C THR A 75 -4.28 -1.40 -2.57
N GLY A 76 -5.37 -1.24 -1.82
CA GLY A 76 -6.73 -1.53 -2.26
C GLY A 76 -7.61 -0.28 -2.15
N ALA A 77 -8.38 0.02 -3.19
CA ALA A 77 -9.21 1.23 -3.26
C ALA A 77 -10.68 0.95 -3.60
N GLU A 78 -11.51 1.98 -3.50
CA GLU A 78 -12.96 1.91 -3.79
C GLU A 78 -13.29 1.69 -5.26
N ASP A 79 -12.31 1.86 -6.14
CA ASP A 79 -12.40 1.49 -7.57
C ASP A 79 -12.40 -0.03 -7.79
N GLY A 80 -12.31 -0.83 -6.72
CA GLY A 80 -12.29 -2.28 -6.76
C GLY A 80 -10.95 -2.86 -7.22
N CYS A 81 -9.92 -2.03 -7.40
CA CYS A 81 -8.59 -2.44 -7.81
C CYS A 81 -7.70 -2.73 -6.60
N LEU A 82 -6.83 -3.74 -6.78
CA LEU A 82 -5.71 -4.05 -5.89
C LEU A 82 -4.42 -3.81 -6.69
N CYS A 83 -3.60 -2.85 -6.26
CA CYS A 83 -2.35 -2.49 -6.92
C CYS A 83 -1.15 -2.97 -6.11
N CYS A 84 -0.13 -3.46 -6.81
CA CYS A 84 1.20 -3.71 -6.25
C CYS A 84 2.16 -2.60 -6.68
N TRP A 85 3.01 -2.17 -5.76
CA TRP A 85 4.00 -1.14 -6.00
C TRP A 85 5.40 -1.75 -5.93
N LEU A 86 6.20 -1.52 -6.96
CA LEU A 86 7.56 -2.05 -7.12
C LEU A 86 8.53 -0.88 -7.26
N SER A 87 9.60 -0.89 -6.47
CA SER A 87 10.84 -0.15 -6.66
C SER A 87 11.57 -0.79 -7.82
N ASP A 88 11.46 -0.19 -9.00
CA ASP A 88 12.31 -0.53 -10.13
C ASP A 88 13.45 0.48 -10.18
N ASP A 89 14.68 0.01 -10.40
CA ASP A 89 15.87 0.85 -10.64
C ASP A 89 15.89 1.44 -12.07
N SER A 90 14.84 1.19 -12.87
CA SER A 90 14.76 1.73 -14.23
C SER A 90 14.34 3.20 -14.25
N PRO A 91 14.88 4.00 -15.19
CA PRO A 91 14.53 5.40 -15.33
C PRO A 91 13.06 5.53 -15.70
N GLN A 92 12.24 5.80 -14.69
CA GLN A 92 10.88 6.34 -14.78
C GLN A 92 9.98 5.55 -15.74
N ILE A 93 9.53 4.36 -15.32
CA ILE A 93 8.33 3.75 -15.89
C ILE A 93 7.43 3.27 -14.77
N ASP A 94 6.42 4.08 -14.42
CA ASP A 94 5.28 3.70 -13.59
C ASP A 94 4.54 2.53 -14.25
N ARG A 95 4.95 1.29 -13.95
CA ARG A 95 4.28 0.07 -14.41
C ARG A 95 3.39 -0.45 -13.30
N SER A 96 2.22 0.14 -13.12
CA SER A 96 1.15 -0.46 -12.32
C SER A 96 0.49 -1.59 -13.12
N TRP A 97 0.55 -2.83 -12.64
CA TRP A 97 -0.22 -3.93 -13.22
C TRP A 97 -1.61 -3.98 -12.57
N ILE A 98 -2.65 -3.72 -13.36
CA ILE A 98 -4.04 -3.82 -12.91
C ILE A 98 -4.60 -5.14 -13.42
N SER A 99 -4.89 -6.08 -12.51
CA SER A 99 -5.70 -7.24 -12.85
C SER A 99 -7.17 -6.89 -12.66
N THR A 100 -7.91 -6.72 -13.75
CA THR A 100 -9.36 -6.55 -13.74
C THR A 100 -10.11 -7.85 -13.41
N ALA A 101 -9.40 -8.96 -13.22
CA ALA A 101 -9.95 -10.28 -12.95
C ALA A 101 -10.44 -10.50 -11.49
N LEU A 102 -10.78 -9.44 -10.76
CA LEU A 102 -11.73 -9.55 -9.64
C LEU A 102 -13.18 -9.48 -10.16
N ILE A 103 -13.44 -10.06 -11.34
CA ILE A 103 -14.79 -10.22 -11.87
C ILE A 103 -15.48 -11.28 -11.01
N MET A 104 -16.39 -10.78 -10.17
CA MET A 104 -17.55 -11.46 -9.58
C MET A 104 -17.29 -12.88 -9.08
N ARG A 105 -17.29 -13.04 -7.75
CA ARG A 105 -17.49 -14.36 -7.11
C ARG A 105 -18.63 -15.06 -7.83
N SER A 106 -18.37 -16.25 -8.37
CA SER A 106 -19.43 -17.12 -8.86
C SER A 106 -20.52 -17.21 -7.79
N PRO A 107 -21.82 -17.20 -8.14
CA PRO A 107 -22.90 -17.48 -7.19
C PRO A 107 -22.87 -18.97 -6.82
N GLY A 108 -21.77 -19.41 -6.22
CA GLY A 108 -21.63 -20.71 -5.61
C GLY A 108 -22.20 -20.64 -4.21
N THR A 109 -23.14 -21.52 -3.91
CA THR A 109 -23.72 -21.77 -2.59
C THR A 109 -22.65 -22.18 -1.57
N ARG A 110 -21.80 -21.25 -1.12
CA ARG A 110 -20.90 -21.46 0.01
C ARG A 110 -21.63 -21.06 1.27
N LYS A 111 -21.90 -22.04 2.14
CA LYS A 111 -22.52 -21.83 3.45
C LYS A 111 -21.77 -20.73 4.20
N LYS A 112 -22.48 -19.64 4.51
CA LYS A 112 -22.00 -18.53 5.32
C LYS A 112 -21.84 -19.04 6.75
N ASN A 113 -20.65 -19.48 7.12
CA ASN A 113 -20.28 -19.63 8.52
C ASN A 113 -19.31 -18.49 8.86
N ARG A 114 -19.89 -17.30 9.08
CA ARG A 114 -19.17 -16.18 9.67
C ARG A 114 -19.47 -16.23 11.17
N HIS A 115 -18.43 -16.38 11.99
CA HIS A 115 -18.56 -16.17 13.43
C HIS A 115 -18.90 -14.69 13.66
N ASN A 116 -20.03 -14.42 14.30
CA ASN A 116 -20.36 -13.10 14.82
C ASN A 116 -19.72 -12.98 16.21
N PRO A 117 -19.04 -11.87 16.54
CA PRO A 117 -18.37 -11.70 17.83
C PRO A 117 -19.25 -10.94 18.84
N TYR A 118 -20.56 -11.16 18.81
CA TYR A 118 -21.47 -10.76 19.89
C TYR A 118 -22.15 -12.01 20.44
#